data_AF-F2KJQ0-F1
#
_entry.id   AF-F2KJQ0-F1
#
_cell.length_a   1.000
_cell.length_b   1.000
_cell.length_c   1.000
_cell.angle_alpha   90.00
_cell.angle_beta   90.00
_cell.angle_gamma   90.00
#
_symmetry.space_group_name_H-M   'P 1'
#
loop_
_entity.id
_entity.type
_entity.pdbx_description
1 polymer ?
#
loop_
_entity_poly.entity_id
_entity_poly.type
_entity_poly.pdbx_seq_one_letter_code
_entity_poly.pdbx_strand_id
1 'polypeptide(L)'
;MAWPSMGYPRRLLRSDAIMTLAAPELLAPAGTLKNMRYAFAYGADAVYAGQPRYSLRVRNNEFDHANLALGIAEAQAMGKRFYVVVNIAPHNAKLRTFLKDLEPVIAMAPDALIMSDPGLIMLVRRHFPQMPIHLSVQANTVNWASVEFWQQQGLSRIILSRELSLEEIAEIREQVPAMELEVFVHGALCMAYSGRCLLSGYLNKRDANQGSCTNACRWKYSAQPAVENAVGDIVQTYQPEPTLGLGAPTDQVFLLQEANRPGESMPAFEDEHGTYIMNAKDLRAVQHVERLARMGVHSLKIEGRTKSHFYCARTTQVYRRAIDDAVAGREFDRNLMTDLESLAQRGYTEGFLRRHVHDEYQNYQNGSSVSERQQFVGELTGERRERLAEVRVKNRFGLGDHMELMTPKGNFHFDLHQLQNVKGQGIEVAPGDGHVVYVPIPDAVDLRFGLLMRDVREP
;
A
#
# COMPACT_ATOMS: atom_id res chain seq x y z
N MET A 1 54.98 1.70 0.75
CA MET A 1 54.04 1.36 1.85
C MET A 1 52.87 0.61 1.23
N ALA A 2 52.92 -0.71 1.28
CA ALA A 2 51.86 -1.58 0.80
C ALA A 2 50.84 -1.79 1.93
N TRP A 3 49.56 -1.65 1.63
CA TRP A 3 48.47 -1.92 2.55
C TRP A 3 48.36 -3.44 2.79
N PRO A 4 48.20 -3.92 4.03
CA PRO A 4 48.08 -5.35 4.31
C PRO A 4 46.69 -5.86 3.94
N SER A 5 46.66 -7.01 3.25
CA SER A 5 45.45 -7.76 2.95
C SER A 5 44.84 -8.34 4.23
N MET A 6 43.67 -7.83 4.62
CA MET A 6 42.83 -8.49 5.64
C MET A 6 42.11 -9.67 5.00
N GLY A 7 42.57 -10.88 5.29
CA GLY A 7 41.83 -12.11 5.03
C GLY A 7 40.62 -12.19 5.96
N TYR A 8 39.42 -12.27 5.38
CA TYR A 8 38.20 -12.58 6.11
C TYR A 8 38.24 -14.04 6.61
N PRO A 9 38.07 -14.32 7.91
CA PRO A 9 37.93 -15.69 8.37
C PRO A 9 36.56 -16.22 7.95
N ARG A 10 36.54 -17.27 7.12
CA ARG A 10 35.36 -18.11 6.89
C ARG A 10 34.96 -18.73 8.22
N ARG A 11 33.92 -18.19 8.87
CA ARG A 11 33.32 -18.80 10.06
C ARG A 11 32.47 -19.97 9.60
N LEU A 12 32.86 -21.17 10.03
CA LEU A 12 32.08 -22.40 9.96
C LEU A 12 30.68 -22.15 10.52
N LEU A 13 29.67 -22.47 9.71
CA LEU A 13 28.25 -22.53 10.09
C LEU A 13 28.12 -23.41 11.34
N ARG A 14 27.76 -22.79 12.46
CA ARG A 14 27.43 -23.52 13.69
C ARG A 14 26.01 -24.09 13.55
N SER A 15 25.94 -25.41 13.64
CA SER A 15 24.82 -26.29 14.02
C SER A 15 23.40 -25.72 14.03
N ASP A 16 22.51 -26.41 13.29
CA ASP A 16 21.05 -26.28 13.25
C ASP A 16 20.38 -26.46 14.62
N ALA A 17 20.49 -25.46 15.49
CA ALA A 17 19.44 -25.22 16.47
C ALA A 17 18.25 -24.65 15.69
N ILE A 18 17.07 -25.24 15.83
CA ILE A 18 15.81 -24.69 15.31
C ILE A 18 15.60 -23.34 16.01
N MET A 19 16.17 -22.26 15.46
CA MET A 19 15.92 -20.91 15.93
C MET A 19 14.46 -20.62 15.61
N THR A 20 13.64 -20.49 16.65
CA THR A 20 12.24 -20.09 16.51
C THR A 20 12.22 -18.71 15.88
N LEU A 21 11.67 -18.61 14.68
CA LEU A 21 11.65 -17.38 13.91
C LEU A 21 10.75 -16.35 14.61
N ALA A 22 11.29 -15.17 14.93
CA ALA A 22 10.48 -14.10 15.49
C ALA A 22 9.51 -13.59 14.42
N ALA A 23 8.22 -13.54 14.74
CA ALA A 23 7.21 -13.02 13.83
C ALA A 23 7.39 -11.48 13.70
N PRO A 24 7.62 -10.95 12.49
CA PRO A 24 7.55 -9.50 12.28
C PRO A 24 6.13 -8.99 12.54
N GLU A 25 6.03 -7.75 13.03
CA GLU A 25 4.77 -7.02 13.15
C GLU A 25 4.15 -6.81 11.76
N LEU A 26 2.86 -7.10 11.59
CA LEU A 26 2.13 -6.71 10.38
C LEU A 26 1.46 -5.35 10.58
N LEU A 27 2.02 -4.31 9.94
CA LEU A 27 1.51 -2.94 10.00
C LEU A 27 0.62 -2.62 8.79
N ALA A 28 -0.68 -2.46 9.03
CA ALA A 28 -1.68 -2.18 8.01
C ALA A 28 -2.09 -0.69 7.93
N PRO A 29 -2.51 -0.19 6.75
CA PRO A 29 -2.96 1.19 6.60
C PRO A 29 -4.39 1.40 7.11
N ALA A 30 -4.64 2.47 7.86
CA ALA A 30 -5.99 2.89 8.24
C ALA A 30 -6.29 4.31 7.72
N GLY A 31 -7.22 4.42 6.77
CA GLY A 31 -7.79 5.71 6.34
C GLY A 31 -9.08 6.09 7.06
N THR A 32 -9.77 5.09 7.63
CA THR A 32 -11.04 5.22 8.36
C THR A 32 -11.05 4.23 9.54
N LEU A 33 -11.94 4.42 10.51
CA LEU A 33 -12.18 3.45 11.58
C LEU A 33 -12.63 2.09 11.03
N LYS A 34 -13.40 2.10 9.93
CA LYS A 34 -13.81 0.87 9.26
C LYS A 34 -12.61 0.10 8.73
N ASN A 35 -11.71 0.76 8.00
CA ASN A 35 -10.47 0.14 7.51
C ASN A 35 -9.63 -0.42 8.67
N MET A 36 -9.49 0.32 9.77
CA MET A 36 -8.78 -0.14 10.97
C MET A 36 -9.36 -1.45 11.52
N ARG A 37 -10.68 -1.49 11.75
CA ARG A 37 -11.34 -2.66 12.32
C ARG A 37 -11.23 -3.89 11.42
N TYR A 38 -11.35 -3.70 10.10
CA TYR A 38 -11.08 -4.77 9.13
C TYR A 38 -9.62 -5.22 9.16
N ALA A 39 -8.65 -4.31 9.23
CA ALA A 39 -7.24 -4.68 9.36
C ALA A 39 -6.99 -5.58 10.58
N PHE A 40 -7.49 -5.18 11.75
CA PHE A 40 -7.33 -5.98 12.97
C PHE A 40 -8.04 -7.32 12.88
N ALA A 41 -9.27 -7.35 12.36
CA ALA A 41 -10.03 -8.59 12.19
C ALA A 41 -9.28 -9.59 11.29
N TYR A 42 -8.57 -9.12 10.27
CA TYR A 42 -7.82 -9.95 9.33
C TYR A 42 -6.35 -10.18 9.70
N GLY A 43 -5.94 -9.79 10.92
CA GLY A 43 -4.67 -10.22 11.50
C GLY A 43 -3.56 -9.17 11.54
N ALA A 44 -3.85 -7.89 11.31
CA ALA A 44 -2.88 -6.82 11.56
C ALA A 44 -2.49 -6.78 13.04
N ASP A 45 -1.22 -6.51 13.33
CA ASP A 45 -0.70 -6.32 14.69
C ASP A 45 -0.72 -4.84 15.08
N ALA A 46 -0.57 -3.98 14.07
CA ALA A 46 -0.58 -2.54 14.21
C ALA A 46 -1.30 -1.90 13.02
N VAL A 47 -1.81 -0.69 13.23
CA VAL A 47 -2.31 0.19 12.17
C VAL A 47 -1.61 1.53 12.21
N TYR A 48 -1.62 2.24 11.08
CA TYR A 48 -1.21 3.64 11.04
C TYR A 48 -2.26 4.53 10.39
N ALA A 49 -2.52 5.69 11.01
CA ALA A 49 -3.44 6.71 10.54
C ALA A 49 -2.81 8.10 10.55
N GLY A 50 -3.28 8.99 9.69
CA GLY A 50 -2.73 10.33 9.57
C GLY A 50 -3.26 11.29 10.62
N GLN A 51 -2.39 12.09 11.23
CA GLN A 51 -2.84 13.31 11.91
C GLN A 51 -3.36 14.30 10.86
N PRO A 52 -4.55 14.90 11.04
CA PRO A 52 -5.00 16.02 10.22
C PRO A 52 -3.92 17.10 10.11
N ARG A 53 -3.83 17.77 8.96
CA ARG A 53 -2.89 18.88 8.67
C ARG A 53 -1.40 18.51 8.63
N TYR A 54 -0.97 17.42 9.28
CA TYR A 54 0.44 17.04 9.44
C TYR A 54 0.81 15.66 8.87
N SER A 55 -0.13 14.98 8.23
CA SER A 55 0.12 13.72 7.52
C SER A 55 0.05 13.88 6.00
N LEU A 56 0.87 13.12 5.27
CA LEU A 56 0.63 12.91 3.84
C LEU A 56 -0.68 12.12 3.65
N ARG A 57 -1.43 12.37 2.57
CA ARG A 57 -2.75 11.79 2.27
C ARG A 57 -3.93 12.31 3.12
N VAL A 58 -3.93 13.61 3.46
CA VAL A 58 -5.03 14.26 4.23
C VAL A 58 -6.42 14.07 3.61
N ARG A 59 -6.52 13.98 2.28
CA ARG A 59 -7.82 14.03 1.58
C ARG A 59 -8.72 12.81 1.79
N ASN A 60 -8.14 11.64 2.04
CA ASN A 60 -8.89 10.39 2.18
C ASN A 60 -8.68 9.82 3.59
N ASN A 61 -8.60 10.71 4.57
CA ASN A 61 -8.38 10.41 5.97
C ASN A 61 -9.58 10.90 6.77
N GLU A 62 -10.38 9.97 7.29
CA GLU A 62 -11.52 10.28 8.16
C GLU A 62 -11.10 10.44 9.63
N PHE A 63 -9.82 10.27 9.94
CA PHE A 63 -9.27 10.45 11.28
C PHE A 63 -9.09 11.93 11.63
N ASP A 64 -10.13 12.52 12.21
CA ASP A 64 -10.02 13.73 13.03
C ASP A 64 -9.57 13.38 14.47
N HIS A 65 -9.54 14.36 15.37
CA HIS A 65 -9.13 14.12 16.77
C HIS A 65 -10.04 13.13 17.51
N ALA A 66 -11.34 13.15 17.22
CA ALA A 66 -12.30 12.25 17.88
C ALA A 66 -12.11 10.81 17.39
N ASN A 67 -11.98 10.63 16.09
CA ASN A 67 -11.72 9.32 15.47
C ASN A 67 -10.32 8.79 15.80
N LEU A 68 -9.31 9.66 15.97
CA LEU A 68 -7.99 9.24 16.46
C LEU A 68 -8.08 8.72 17.90
N ALA A 69 -8.72 9.47 18.80
CA ALA A 69 -8.88 9.04 20.18
C ALA A 69 -9.63 7.71 20.28
N LEU A 70 -10.73 7.56 19.53
CA LEU A 70 -11.49 6.31 19.46
C LEU A 70 -10.66 5.16 18.88
N GLY A 71 -9.94 5.41 17.78
CA GLY A 71 -9.12 4.40 17.13
C GLY A 71 -7.97 3.89 18.00
N ILE A 72 -7.29 4.80 18.71
CA ILE A 72 -6.22 4.45 19.64
C ILE A 72 -6.77 3.62 20.81
N ALA A 73 -7.89 4.05 21.40
CA ALA A 73 -8.52 3.33 22.51
C ALA A 73 -8.99 1.92 22.10
N GLU A 74 -9.59 1.77 20.90
CA GLU A 74 -9.99 0.46 20.37
C GLU A 74 -8.79 -0.46 20.13
N ALA A 75 -7.70 0.06 19.56
CA ALA A 75 -6.49 -0.72 19.33
C ALA A 75 -5.89 -1.23 20.65
N GLN A 76 -5.75 -0.33 21.64
CA GLN A 76 -5.23 -0.67 22.97
C GLN A 76 -6.10 -1.71 23.69
N ALA A 77 -7.43 -1.58 23.61
CA ALA A 77 -8.36 -2.55 24.18
C ALA A 77 -8.22 -3.95 23.56
N MET A 78 -7.75 -4.04 22.31
CA MET A 78 -7.46 -5.29 21.61
C MET A 78 -6.01 -5.78 21.80
N GLY A 79 -5.18 -5.06 22.55
CA GLY A 79 -3.74 -5.34 22.67
C GLY A 79 -2.97 -5.12 21.36
N LYS A 80 -3.51 -4.29 20.46
CA LYS A 80 -2.94 -3.93 19.15
C LYS A 80 -2.36 -2.52 19.21
N ARG A 81 -1.45 -2.21 18.28
CA ARG A 81 -0.77 -0.90 18.26
C ARG A 81 -1.39 0.07 17.27
N PHE A 82 -1.35 1.35 17.61
CA PHE A 82 -1.82 2.45 16.77
C PHE A 82 -0.73 3.51 16.61
N TYR A 83 -0.24 3.68 15.39
CA TYR A 83 0.78 4.69 15.07
C TYR A 83 0.16 5.91 14.39
N VAL A 84 0.50 7.10 14.87
CA VAL A 84 0.01 8.35 14.28
C VAL A 84 1.06 8.94 13.35
N VAL A 85 0.67 9.23 12.12
CA VAL A 85 1.58 9.75 11.09
C VAL A 85 1.60 11.27 11.08
N VAL A 86 2.79 11.84 11.28
CA VAL A 86 3.12 13.27 11.34
C VAL A 86 4.32 13.54 10.42
N ASN A 87 4.15 13.29 9.13
CA ASN A 87 5.25 13.12 8.18
C ASN A 87 5.19 14.08 6.98
N ILE A 88 4.79 15.34 7.18
CA ILE A 88 4.97 16.36 6.15
C ILE A 88 6.37 17.00 6.27
N ALA A 89 6.89 17.62 5.21
CA ALA A 89 7.93 18.64 5.32
C ALA A 89 7.28 20.03 5.45
N PRO A 90 7.18 20.62 6.65
CA PRO A 90 6.45 21.88 6.86
C PRO A 90 7.26 23.11 6.41
N HIS A 91 6.56 24.16 5.97
CA HIS A 91 7.13 25.51 5.93
C HIS A 91 6.98 26.21 7.29
N ASN A 92 7.76 27.28 7.52
CA ASN A 92 7.83 28.02 8.79
C ASN A 92 6.46 28.39 9.40
N ALA A 93 5.45 28.67 8.58
CA ALA A 93 4.11 28.99 9.06
C ALA A 93 3.50 27.86 9.93
N LYS A 94 3.75 26.59 9.58
CA LYS A 94 3.25 25.44 10.34
C LYS A 94 3.99 25.20 11.66
N LEU A 95 5.24 25.66 11.78
CA LEU A 95 6.02 25.53 13.02
C LEU A 95 5.37 26.30 14.18
N ARG A 96 4.72 27.43 13.88
CA ARG A 96 4.09 28.31 14.89
C ARG A 96 2.99 27.62 15.70
N THR A 97 2.28 26.66 15.11
CA THR A 97 1.16 25.95 15.77
C THR A 97 1.46 24.48 16.01
N PHE A 98 2.58 23.95 15.52
CA PHE A 98 2.86 22.51 15.50
C PHE A 98 2.75 21.85 16.88
N LEU A 99 3.46 22.37 17.89
CA LEU A 99 3.45 21.78 19.23
C LEU A 99 2.07 21.83 19.87
N LYS A 100 1.36 22.96 19.71
CA LYS A 100 -0.02 23.13 20.21
C LYS A 100 -0.99 22.15 19.55
N ASP A 101 -0.85 21.94 18.24
CA ASP A 101 -1.72 21.03 17.49
C ASP A 101 -1.37 19.55 17.77
N LEU A 102 -0.13 19.26 18.18
CA LEU A 102 0.33 17.91 18.50
C LEU A 102 0.02 17.49 19.94
N GLU A 103 0.03 18.43 20.89
CA GLU A 103 -0.26 18.18 22.31
C GLU A 103 -1.53 17.32 22.57
N PRO A 104 -2.70 17.58 21.98
CA PRO A 104 -3.87 16.71 22.17
C PRO A 104 -3.65 15.29 21.63
N VAL A 105 -2.86 15.13 20.57
CA VAL A 105 -2.52 13.81 20.01
C VAL A 105 -1.57 13.06 20.95
N ILE A 106 -0.60 13.74 21.56
CA ILE A 106 0.27 13.13 22.58
C ILE A 106 -0.55 12.67 23.79
N ALA A 107 -1.53 13.47 24.22
CA ALA A 107 -2.41 13.12 25.34
C ALA A 107 -3.28 11.88 25.06
N MET A 108 -3.56 11.57 23.79
CA MET A 108 -4.23 10.32 23.39
C MET A 108 -3.31 9.08 23.51
N ALA A 109 -2.01 9.28 23.75
CA ALA A 109 -1.00 8.24 23.93
C ALA A 109 -0.95 7.18 22.80
N PRO A 110 -0.73 7.59 21.54
CA PRO A 110 -0.43 6.62 20.47
C PRO A 110 0.88 5.87 20.77
N ASP A 111 1.02 4.65 20.27
CA ASP A 111 2.20 3.81 20.52
C ASP A 111 3.49 4.39 19.92
N ALA A 112 3.37 5.15 18.83
CA ALA A 112 4.48 5.90 18.22
C ALA A 112 3.96 6.98 17.26
N LEU A 113 4.80 7.98 17.02
CA LEU A 113 4.65 8.91 15.89
C LEU A 113 5.51 8.46 14.70
N ILE A 114 4.96 8.51 13.49
CA ILE A 114 5.71 8.31 12.25
C ILE A 114 6.06 9.67 11.65
N MET A 115 7.33 10.08 11.69
CA MET A 115 7.79 11.44 11.34
C MET A 115 8.90 11.45 10.29
N SER A 116 9.03 12.53 9.51
CA SER A 116 10.07 12.67 8.48
C SER A 116 11.00 13.87 8.66
N ASP A 117 10.47 15.01 9.12
CA ASP A 117 11.23 16.26 9.20
C ASP A 117 12.16 16.31 10.43
N PRO A 118 13.49 16.49 10.26
CA PRO A 118 14.43 16.55 11.38
C PRO A 118 14.13 17.66 12.40
N GLY A 119 13.64 18.81 11.93
CA GLY A 119 13.30 19.95 12.78
C GLY A 119 12.10 19.65 13.67
N LEU A 120 11.03 19.06 13.10
CA LEU A 120 9.88 18.62 13.87
C LEU A 120 10.24 17.49 14.84
N ILE A 121 11.04 16.52 14.41
CA ILE A 121 11.53 15.43 15.28
C ILE A 121 12.28 16.02 16.47
N MET A 122 13.21 16.94 16.24
CA MET A 122 13.94 17.63 17.30
C MET A 122 12.98 18.36 18.25
N LEU A 123 11.95 19.05 17.74
CA LEU A 123 10.96 19.73 18.57
C LEU A 123 10.15 18.74 19.43
N VAL A 124 9.70 17.62 18.87
CA VAL A 124 8.97 16.59 19.62
C VAL A 124 9.87 15.96 20.68
N ARG A 125 11.11 15.60 20.35
CA ARG A 125 12.06 15.02 21.33
C ARG A 125 12.36 15.98 22.49
N ARG A 126 12.37 17.30 22.26
CA ARG A 126 12.57 18.31 23.30
C ARG A 126 11.37 18.47 24.24
N HIS A 127 10.14 18.40 23.71
CA HIS A 127 8.92 18.70 24.49
C HIS A 127 8.20 17.43 25.00
N PHE A 128 8.35 16.32 24.28
CA PHE A 128 7.69 15.03 24.54
C PHE A 128 8.71 13.88 24.44
N PRO A 129 9.79 13.86 25.26
CA PRO A 129 10.90 12.91 25.13
C PRO A 129 10.51 11.43 25.30
N GLN A 130 9.35 11.16 25.91
CA GLN A 130 8.83 9.81 26.11
C GLN A 130 8.08 9.25 24.90
N MET A 131 7.67 10.10 23.95
CA MET A 131 6.92 9.66 22.77
C MET A 131 7.86 8.93 21.79
N PRO A 132 7.63 7.63 21.49
CA PRO A 132 8.43 6.92 20.50
C PRO A 132 8.26 7.52 19.11
N ILE A 133 9.34 7.56 18.34
CA ILE A 133 9.35 8.10 16.98
C ILE A 133 9.90 7.06 16.02
N HIS A 134 9.10 6.73 15.01
CA HIS A 134 9.49 5.93 13.86
C HIS A 134 9.79 6.86 12.68
N LEU A 135 10.92 6.64 12.00
CA LEU A 135 11.29 7.45 10.84
C LEU A 135 10.46 7.03 9.63
N SER A 136 9.73 7.97 9.06
CA SER A 136 8.98 7.83 7.81
C SER A 136 9.93 7.65 6.62
N VAL A 137 9.51 6.79 5.67
CA VAL A 137 10.18 6.59 4.37
C VAL A 137 10.45 7.89 3.59
N GLN A 138 9.71 8.96 3.91
CA GLN A 138 9.95 10.29 3.35
C GLN A 138 11.35 10.86 3.65
N ALA A 139 12.06 10.33 4.65
CA ALA A 139 13.45 10.69 4.93
C ALA A 139 14.45 10.04 3.94
N ASN A 140 14.02 9.07 3.13
CA ASN A 140 14.82 8.36 2.12
C ASN A 140 16.08 7.68 2.70
N THR A 141 15.90 6.95 3.79
CA THR A 141 16.99 6.24 4.46
C THR A 141 17.35 4.96 3.67
N VAL A 142 18.48 5.03 2.95
CA VAL A 142 18.96 4.01 1.99
C VAL A 142 20.31 3.38 2.35
N ASN A 143 20.90 3.69 3.51
CA ASN A 143 22.18 3.12 3.92
C ASN A 143 22.29 3.02 5.44
N TRP A 144 23.21 2.17 5.91
CA TRP A 144 23.40 1.88 7.33
C TRP A 144 23.84 3.10 8.13
N ALA A 145 24.69 3.96 7.56
CA ALA A 145 25.19 5.16 8.25
C ALA A 145 24.06 6.15 8.57
N SER A 146 23.08 6.26 7.67
CA SER A 146 21.89 7.08 7.89
C SER A 146 20.99 6.45 8.96
N VAL A 147 20.86 5.12 8.99
CA VAL A 147 20.15 4.40 10.05
C VAL A 147 20.81 4.64 11.42
N GLU A 148 22.13 4.53 11.49
CA GLU A 148 22.91 4.81 12.71
C GLU A 148 22.76 6.26 13.17
N PHE A 149 22.82 7.23 12.25
CA PHE A 149 22.58 8.64 12.56
C PHE A 149 21.23 8.83 13.25
N TRP A 150 20.15 8.28 12.70
CA TRP A 150 18.80 8.40 13.28
C TRP A 150 18.65 7.62 14.60
N GLN A 151 19.36 6.50 14.75
CA GLN A 151 19.47 5.81 16.04
C GLN A 151 20.06 6.72 17.11
N GLN A 152 21.16 7.42 16.80
CA GLN A 152 21.80 8.36 17.72
C GLN A 152 20.92 9.57 18.05
N GLN A 153 19.98 9.93 17.17
CA GLN A 153 18.95 10.95 17.48
C GLN A 153 17.82 10.43 18.40
N GLY A 154 17.84 9.15 18.76
CA GLY A 154 16.91 8.52 19.69
C GLY A 154 15.60 8.04 19.06
N LEU A 155 15.59 7.73 17.76
CA LEU A 155 14.47 7.07 17.11
C LEU A 155 14.49 5.57 17.41
N SER A 156 13.32 4.94 17.49
CA SER A 156 13.18 3.53 17.84
C SER A 156 13.07 2.61 16.63
N ARG A 157 12.61 3.12 15.48
CA ARG A 157 12.39 2.34 14.26
C ARG A 157 12.62 3.15 13.00
N ILE A 158 13.22 2.55 11.98
CA ILE A 158 13.37 3.16 10.65
C ILE A 158 12.51 2.43 9.62
N ILE A 159 11.62 3.18 8.96
CA ILE A 159 10.92 2.70 7.77
C ILE A 159 11.84 2.93 6.58
N LEU A 160 12.44 1.83 6.11
CA LEU A 160 13.44 1.87 5.05
C LEU A 160 12.85 2.31 3.71
N SER A 161 13.71 2.89 2.87
CA SER A 161 13.35 3.27 1.49
C SER A 161 12.91 2.05 0.68
N ARG A 162 11.98 2.26 -0.25
CA ARG A 162 11.47 1.20 -1.16
C ARG A 162 12.42 0.93 -2.33
N GLU A 163 13.51 1.67 -2.38
CA GLU A 163 14.55 1.65 -3.39
C GLU A 163 15.72 0.71 -3.02
N LEU A 164 15.59 -0.06 -1.93
CA LEU A 164 16.61 -1.00 -1.44
C LEU A 164 16.35 -2.44 -1.88
N SER A 165 17.43 -3.18 -2.15
CA SER A 165 17.40 -4.62 -2.32
C SER A 165 17.42 -5.38 -0.99
N LEU A 166 17.06 -6.67 -1.03
CA LEU A 166 17.11 -7.53 0.16
C LEU A 166 18.54 -7.65 0.71
N GLU A 167 19.55 -7.64 -0.15
CA GLU A 167 20.96 -7.66 0.26
C GLU A 167 21.37 -6.38 0.98
N GLU A 168 20.91 -5.22 0.50
CA GLU A 168 21.19 -3.92 1.16
C GLU A 168 20.45 -3.82 2.50
N ILE A 169 19.22 -4.32 2.61
CA ILE A 169 18.49 -4.39 3.88
C ILE A 169 19.23 -5.29 4.87
N ALA A 170 19.77 -6.43 4.40
CA ALA A 170 20.56 -7.33 5.24
C ALA A 170 21.82 -6.65 5.76
N GLU A 171 22.56 -5.97 4.89
CA GLU A 171 23.75 -5.19 5.28
C GLU A 171 23.40 -4.13 6.34
N ILE A 172 22.32 -3.38 6.16
CA ILE A 172 21.85 -2.40 7.14
C ILE A 172 21.58 -3.05 8.50
N ARG A 173 20.91 -4.22 8.49
CA ARG A 173 20.56 -4.97 9.70
C ARG A 173 21.78 -5.52 10.44
N GLU A 174 22.82 -5.91 9.69
CA GLU A 174 24.10 -6.38 10.24
C GLU A 174 24.91 -5.24 10.85
N GLN A 175 24.96 -4.08 10.20
CA GLN A 175 25.73 -2.91 10.65
C GLN A 175 25.08 -2.19 11.84
N VAL A 176 23.75 -2.12 11.91
CA VAL A 176 23.02 -1.41 12.99
C VAL A 176 22.05 -2.36 13.71
N PRO A 177 22.54 -3.38 14.42
CA PRO A 177 21.70 -4.50 14.81
C PRO A 177 20.70 -4.23 15.94
N ALA A 178 20.86 -3.11 16.63
CA ALA A 178 19.97 -2.67 17.72
C ALA A 178 18.81 -1.78 17.23
N MET A 179 18.80 -1.36 15.95
CA MET A 179 17.72 -0.54 15.40
C MET A 179 16.60 -1.43 14.85
N GLU A 180 15.34 -1.07 15.15
CA GLU A 180 14.20 -1.72 14.49
C GLU A 180 14.10 -1.26 13.03
N LEU A 181 13.90 -2.21 12.12
CA LEU A 181 13.71 -1.96 10.70
C LEU A 181 12.29 -2.34 10.28
N GLU A 182 11.66 -1.45 9.51
CA GLU A 182 10.36 -1.66 8.88
C GLU A 182 10.48 -1.57 7.36
N VAL A 183 9.91 -2.54 6.66
CA VAL A 183 10.01 -2.68 5.19
C VAL A 183 8.62 -2.68 4.59
N PHE A 184 8.40 -1.87 3.55
CA PHE A 184 7.19 -1.98 2.75
C PHE A 184 7.19 -3.28 1.96
N VAL A 185 6.08 -4.02 2.04
CA VAL A 185 5.93 -5.29 1.30
C VAL A 185 4.82 -5.23 0.27
N HIS A 186 3.93 -4.25 0.35
CA HIS A 186 2.82 -4.14 -0.57
C HIS A 186 2.36 -2.71 -0.83
N GLY A 187 1.73 -2.52 -1.99
CA GLY A 187 1.06 -1.28 -2.36
C GLY A 187 1.90 -0.41 -3.27
N ALA A 188 1.45 0.81 -3.50
CA ALA A 188 1.78 1.44 -4.77
C ALA A 188 3.18 2.11 -4.80
N LEU A 189 4.01 1.78 -5.80
CA LEU A 189 5.35 2.36 -5.95
C LEU A 189 5.33 3.79 -6.50
N CYS A 190 6.37 4.56 -6.17
CA CYS A 190 6.56 5.91 -6.70
C CYS A 190 7.52 5.87 -7.90
N MET A 191 7.28 6.72 -8.89
CA MET A 191 8.18 6.93 -10.03
C MET A 191 9.47 7.69 -9.64
N ALA A 192 9.35 8.57 -8.65
CA ALA A 192 10.46 9.31 -8.08
C ALA A 192 10.76 8.77 -6.68
N TYR A 193 11.92 9.15 -6.11
CA TYR A 193 12.25 8.86 -4.71
C TYR A 193 11.04 9.08 -3.81
N SER A 194 10.68 8.00 -3.11
CA SER A 194 9.46 7.92 -2.32
C SER A 194 9.27 9.17 -1.45
N GLY A 195 8.18 9.91 -1.71
CA GLY A 195 7.82 11.10 -0.94
C GLY A 195 8.44 12.44 -1.36
N ARG A 196 9.28 12.49 -2.42
CA ARG A 196 9.91 13.73 -2.94
C ARG A 196 9.41 14.19 -4.32
N CYS A 197 8.31 13.64 -4.80
CA CYS A 197 7.77 13.95 -6.12
C CYS A 197 7.12 15.35 -6.17
N LEU A 198 7.55 16.20 -7.13
CA LEU A 198 6.97 17.54 -7.37
C LEU A 198 5.85 17.56 -8.42
N LEU A 199 5.64 16.43 -9.10
CA LEU A 199 4.78 16.35 -10.28
C LEU A 199 3.34 16.81 -10.03
N SER A 200 2.74 16.39 -8.91
CA SER A 200 1.38 16.81 -8.55
C SER A 200 1.27 18.32 -8.29
N GLY A 201 2.32 18.92 -7.72
CA GLY A 201 2.40 20.36 -7.48
C GLY A 201 2.54 21.12 -8.78
N TYR A 202 3.42 20.65 -9.66
CA TYR A 202 3.68 21.25 -10.97
C TYR A 202 2.45 21.19 -11.89
N LEU A 203 1.89 19.99 -12.11
CA LEU A 203 0.79 19.80 -13.05
C LEU A 203 -0.53 20.36 -12.53
N ASN A 204 -0.83 20.17 -11.24
CA ASN A 204 -2.18 20.36 -10.71
C ASN A 204 -2.27 21.37 -9.59
N LYS A 205 -1.18 22.09 -9.29
CA LYS A 205 -1.08 23.03 -8.17
C LYS A 205 -1.46 22.37 -6.83
N ARG A 206 -1.26 21.05 -6.73
CA ARG A 206 -1.59 20.23 -5.56
C ARG A 206 -0.33 19.63 -4.98
N ASP A 207 0.14 20.22 -3.90
CA ASP A 207 1.38 19.83 -3.24
C ASP A 207 1.32 18.38 -2.69
N ALA A 208 2.16 17.52 -3.25
CA ALA A 208 2.29 16.13 -2.83
C ALA A 208 2.81 16.00 -1.40
N ASN A 209 3.66 16.94 -0.95
CA ASN A 209 4.25 16.99 0.38
C ASN A 209 3.28 17.53 1.45
N GLN A 210 2.14 18.10 1.06
CA GLN A 210 1.02 18.38 1.97
C GLN A 210 -0.06 17.30 1.94
N GLY A 211 0.26 16.13 1.35
CA GLY A 211 -0.67 15.03 1.29
C GLY A 211 -1.81 15.19 0.28
N SER A 212 -1.70 16.15 -0.63
CA SER A 212 -2.70 16.41 -1.67
C SER A 212 -2.33 15.79 -3.04
N CYS A 213 -1.32 14.90 -3.05
CA CYS A 213 -0.86 14.20 -4.25
C CYS A 213 -2.03 13.57 -5.01
N THR A 214 -2.21 13.98 -6.27
CA THR A 214 -3.25 13.43 -7.17
C THR A 214 -2.85 12.13 -7.84
N ASN A 215 -1.65 11.63 -7.53
CA ASN A 215 -1.00 10.58 -8.30
C ASN A 215 -0.94 10.95 -9.79
N ALA A 216 -0.47 12.17 -10.10
CA ALA A 216 -0.38 12.66 -11.47
C ALA A 216 0.47 11.75 -12.38
N CYS A 217 1.47 11.07 -11.83
CA CYS A 217 2.24 10.05 -12.54
C CYS A 217 1.33 8.97 -13.15
N ARG A 218 0.18 8.72 -12.54
CA ARG A 218 -0.68 7.57 -12.77
C ARG A 218 -1.94 7.86 -13.57
N TRP A 219 -2.03 9.04 -14.16
CA TRP A 219 -3.18 9.47 -14.95
C TRP A 219 -3.21 8.80 -16.32
N LYS A 220 -4.38 8.82 -16.97
CA LYS A 220 -4.51 8.37 -18.36
C LYS A 220 -4.02 9.51 -19.25
N TYR A 221 -2.88 9.30 -19.88
CA TYR A 221 -2.32 10.21 -20.88
C TYR A 221 -2.55 9.61 -22.27
N SER A 222 -3.02 10.41 -23.21
CA SER A 222 -3.11 10.04 -24.63
C SER A 222 -1.99 10.72 -25.40
N ALA A 223 -1.21 9.97 -26.17
CA ALA A 223 -0.21 10.52 -27.07
C ALA A 223 -0.85 10.94 -28.40
N GLN A 224 -0.45 12.10 -28.91
CA GLN A 224 -0.81 12.60 -30.23
C GLN A 224 0.48 12.95 -30.98
N PRO A 225 0.61 12.58 -32.27
CA PRO A 225 1.76 12.98 -33.09
C PRO A 225 1.95 14.50 -33.09
N ALA A 226 3.19 14.95 -33.10
CA ALA A 226 3.56 16.35 -33.12
C ALA A 226 4.78 16.58 -34.03
N VAL A 227 4.98 17.83 -34.43
CA VAL A 227 6.14 18.25 -35.22
C VAL A 227 6.81 19.44 -34.57
N GLU A 228 8.13 19.53 -34.72
CA GLU A 228 8.89 20.72 -34.35
C GLU A 228 8.66 21.81 -35.42
N ASN A 229 8.18 22.98 -35.01
CA ASN A 229 8.00 24.12 -35.91
C ASN A 229 9.36 24.78 -36.22
N ALA A 230 9.38 25.76 -37.12
CA ALA A 230 10.61 26.43 -37.55
C ALA A 230 11.36 27.21 -36.45
N VAL A 231 10.75 27.37 -35.26
CA VAL A 231 11.38 28.02 -34.09
C VAL A 231 11.73 27.04 -32.97
N GLY A 232 11.51 25.74 -33.18
CA GLY A 232 11.85 24.68 -32.22
C GLY A 232 10.71 24.28 -31.26
N ASP A 233 9.50 24.83 -31.42
CA ASP A 233 8.36 24.44 -30.57
C ASP A 233 7.65 23.20 -31.13
N ILE A 234 7.23 22.31 -30.23
CA ILE A 234 6.47 21.10 -30.57
C ILE A 234 4.99 21.46 -30.72
N VAL A 235 4.43 21.30 -31.93
CA VAL A 235 3.04 21.64 -32.28
C VAL A 235 2.25 20.43 -32.77
N GLN A 236 0.93 20.41 -32.50
CA GLN A 236 0.05 19.31 -32.91
C GLN A 236 -0.19 19.29 -34.42
N THR A 237 -0.11 18.11 -35.04
CA THR A 237 -0.60 17.85 -36.41
C THR A 237 -1.66 16.75 -36.40
N TYR A 238 -2.63 16.85 -37.31
CA TYR A 238 -3.76 15.92 -37.41
C TYR A 238 -3.37 14.62 -38.17
N GLN A 239 -3.48 13.49 -37.45
CA GLN A 239 -3.56 12.05 -37.82
C GLN A 239 -2.46 11.43 -38.73
N PRO A 240 -1.91 10.26 -38.31
CA PRO A 240 -2.61 8.97 -38.44
C PRO A 240 -2.67 8.12 -37.14
N GLU A 241 -3.35 6.97 -37.21
CA GLU A 241 -3.65 6.07 -36.08
C GLU A 241 -2.40 5.51 -35.37
N PRO A 242 -2.43 5.37 -34.03
CA PRO A 242 -1.35 4.76 -33.28
C PRO A 242 -1.22 3.27 -33.60
N THR A 243 -0.03 2.85 -34.02
CA THR A 243 0.34 1.44 -34.12
C THR A 243 0.56 0.89 -32.71
N LEU A 244 -0.48 0.29 -32.15
CA LEU A 244 -0.49 -0.45 -30.88
C LEU A 244 0.54 -1.61 -30.90
N GLY A 245 1.84 -1.30 -30.74
CA GLY A 245 2.91 -2.29 -30.63
C GLY A 245 3.21 -3.09 -31.91
N LEU A 246 2.78 -2.60 -33.08
CA LEU A 246 3.10 -3.21 -34.38
C LEU A 246 4.04 -2.30 -35.17
N GLY A 247 5.36 -2.51 -35.07
CA GLY A 247 6.34 -1.78 -35.90
C GLY A 247 7.70 -1.58 -35.23
N ALA A 248 8.62 -0.96 -35.98
CA ALA A 248 9.89 -0.47 -35.46
C ALA A 248 9.67 0.86 -34.68
N PRO A 249 10.51 1.18 -33.68
CA PRO A 249 10.46 2.44 -32.95
C PRO A 249 10.55 3.66 -33.88
N THR A 250 9.97 4.78 -33.42
CA THR A 250 9.88 6.00 -34.22
C THR A 250 10.66 7.15 -33.58
N ASP A 251 11.35 7.93 -34.39
CA ASP A 251 11.98 9.20 -33.99
C ASP A 251 10.97 10.37 -33.92
N GLN A 252 9.67 10.08 -34.04
CA GLN A 252 8.60 11.08 -34.03
C GLN A 252 8.39 11.65 -32.61
N VAL A 253 8.13 12.95 -32.57
CA VAL A 253 7.83 13.67 -31.33
C VAL A 253 6.34 13.59 -31.04
N PHE A 254 5.97 13.37 -29.78
CA PHE A 254 4.57 13.30 -29.37
C PHE A 254 4.20 14.40 -28.37
N LEU A 255 2.92 14.75 -28.36
CA LEU A 255 2.29 15.55 -27.33
C LEU A 255 1.31 14.67 -26.55
N LEU A 256 1.48 14.57 -25.23
CA LEU A 256 0.52 13.92 -24.36
C LEU A 256 -0.54 14.91 -23.88
N GLN A 257 -1.78 14.45 -23.85
CA GLN A 257 -2.91 15.16 -23.26
C GLN A 257 -3.58 14.28 -22.20
N GLU A 258 -4.01 14.89 -21.10
CA GLU A 258 -4.77 14.19 -20.06
C GLU A 258 -6.27 14.25 -20.35
N ALA A 259 -6.98 13.14 -20.14
CA ALA A 259 -8.38 13.00 -20.55
C ALA A 259 -9.34 14.00 -19.87
N ASN A 260 -9.05 14.44 -18.64
CA ASN A 260 -9.85 15.42 -17.91
C ASN A 260 -9.36 16.87 -18.10
N ARG A 261 -8.39 17.12 -18.98
CA ARG A 261 -7.81 18.45 -19.24
C ARG A 261 -7.57 18.69 -20.74
N PRO A 262 -8.64 18.73 -21.55
CA PRO A 262 -8.54 18.97 -22.99
C PRO A 262 -7.94 20.35 -23.26
N GLY A 263 -6.90 20.41 -24.09
CA GLY A 263 -6.21 21.63 -24.51
C GLY A 263 -4.85 21.89 -23.85
N GLU A 264 -4.45 21.14 -22.82
CA GLU A 264 -3.11 21.25 -22.20
C GLU A 264 -2.23 20.06 -22.60
N SER A 265 -1.28 20.28 -23.50
CA SER A 265 -0.41 19.23 -24.07
C SER A 265 1.03 19.31 -23.51
N MET A 266 1.68 18.16 -23.30
CA MET A 266 3.07 18.06 -22.83
C MET A 266 3.93 17.21 -23.78
N PRO A 267 5.18 17.60 -24.08
CA PRO A 267 6.02 16.84 -25.01
C PRO A 267 6.49 15.51 -24.42
N ALA A 268 6.62 14.48 -25.27
CA ALA A 268 7.06 13.14 -24.93
C ALA A 268 7.92 12.53 -26.05
N PHE A 269 8.80 11.60 -25.68
CA PHE A 269 9.69 10.87 -26.58
C PHE A 269 9.44 9.36 -26.46
N GLU A 270 9.55 8.65 -27.58
CA GLU A 270 9.45 7.18 -27.72
C GLU A 270 10.85 6.57 -27.82
N ASP A 271 11.06 5.36 -27.31
CA ASP A 271 12.24 4.53 -27.62
C ASP A 271 11.84 3.13 -28.11
N GLU A 272 12.82 2.22 -28.29
CA GLU A 272 12.61 0.83 -28.76
C GLU A 272 11.61 0.01 -27.92
N HIS A 273 11.18 0.53 -26.77
CA HIS A 273 10.22 -0.10 -25.88
C HIS A 273 8.84 0.61 -25.86
N GLY A 274 8.73 1.86 -26.31
CA GLY A 274 7.49 2.64 -26.52
C GLY A 274 7.41 3.99 -25.76
N THR A 275 6.44 4.85 -26.09
CA THR A 275 6.19 6.13 -25.37
C THR A 275 5.41 5.91 -24.08
N TYR A 276 6.07 5.94 -22.91
CA TYR A 276 5.39 5.85 -21.61
C TYR A 276 5.92 6.87 -20.63
N ILE A 277 5.06 7.75 -20.13
CA ILE A 277 5.51 8.77 -19.18
C ILE A 277 5.61 8.24 -17.73
N MET A 278 4.61 7.64 -17.07
CA MET A 278 4.73 7.36 -15.61
C MET A 278 3.85 6.25 -14.94
N ASN A 279 3.64 5.08 -15.56
CA ASN A 279 2.78 4.02 -15.00
C ASN A 279 3.50 2.98 -14.11
N ALA A 280 3.97 3.40 -12.93
CA ALA A 280 4.59 2.49 -11.95
C ALA A 280 3.65 1.35 -11.53
N LYS A 281 4.18 0.12 -11.53
CA LYS A 281 3.51 -1.07 -10.98
C LYS A 281 3.34 -0.97 -9.45
N ASP A 282 2.48 -1.83 -8.89
CA ASP A 282 2.33 -1.96 -7.44
C ASP A 282 3.37 -2.95 -6.88
N LEU A 283 3.88 -2.68 -5.67
CA LEU A 283 4.78 -3.59 -4.95
C LEU A 283 4.00 -4.82 -4.47
N ARG A 284 4.55 -6.01 -4.70
CA ARG A 284 4.12 -7.27 -4.09
C ARG A 284 5.35 -8.09 -3.70
N ALA A 285 5.58 -8.22 -2.40
CA ALA A 285 6.74 -8.92 -1.85
C ALA A 285 6.34 -10.08 -0.93
N VAL A 286 5.13 -10.64 -1.09
CA VAL A 286 4.60 -11.70 -0.22
C VAL A 286 5.50 -12.95 -0.20
N GLN A 287 6.13 -13.27 -1.33
CA GLN A 287 7.11 -14.37 -1.45
C GLN A 287 8.41 -14.13 -0.68
N HIS A 288 8.71 -12.89 -0.29
CA HIS A 288 9.93 -12.53 0.45
C HIS A 288 9.72 -12.44 1.96
N VAL A 289 8.50 -12.70 2.45
CA VAL A 289 8.16 -12.59 3.89
C VAL A 289 9.06 -13.46 4.75
N GLU A 290 9.29 -14.71 4.36
CA GLU A 290 10.17 -15.61 5.12
C GLU A 290 11.60 -15.07 5.20
N ARG A 291 12.16 -14.59 4.07
CA ARG A 291 13.52 -14.04 4.01
C ARG A 291 13.65 -12.78 4.88
N LEU A 292 12.68 -11.88 4.82
CA LEU A 292 12.63 -10.66 5.64
C LEU A 292 12.52 -10.99 7.13
N ALA A 293 11.69 -11.96 7.50
CA ALA A 293 11.56 -12.43 8.87
C ALA A 293 12.87 -13.06 9.37
N ARG A 294 13.51 -13.93 8.58
CA ARG A 294 14.81 -14.58 8.92
C ARG A 294 15.93 -13.57 9.09
N MET A 295 15.91 -12.49 8.33
CA MET A 295 16.84 -11.38 8.45
C MET A 295 16.66 -10.60 9.77
N GLY A 296 15.52 -10.74 10.44
CA GLY A 296 15.21 -9.98 11.65
C GLY A 296 14.69 -8.57 11.35
N VAL A 297 13.97 -8.41 10.24
CA VAL A 297 13.12 -7.22 10.01
C VAL A 297 11.97 -7.26 11.04
N HIS A 298 11.70 -6.12 11.67
CA HIS A 298 10.82 -6.06 12.85
C HIS A 298 9.36 -5.80 12.47
N SER A 299 9.13 -5.14 11.32
CA SER A 299 7.79 -4.78 10.85
C SER A 299 7.69 -4.87 9.33
N LEU A 300 6.61 -5.48 8.84
CA LEU A 300 6.22 -5.51 7.44
C LEU A 300 5.05 -4.56 7.24
N LYS A 301 5.24 -3.57 6.36
CA LYS A 301 4.27 -2.49 6.15
C LYS A 301 3.52 -2.65 4.84
N ILE A 302 2.19 -2.59 4.92
CA ILE A 302 1.31 -2.50 3.75
C ILE A 302 0.99 -1.03 3.48
N GLU A 303 1.19 -0.55 2.24
CA GLU A 303 0.70 0.75 1.80
C GLU A 303 -0.77 0.64 1.34
N GLY A 304 -1.57 1.68 1.60
CA GLY A 304 -2.90 1.78 1.01
C GLY A 304 -3.90 2.58 1.82
N ARG A 305 -3.50 3.70 2.47
CA ARG A 305 -4.43 4.48 3.34
C ARG A 305 -5.70 4.93 2.63
N THR A 306 -5.64 5.09 1.32
CA THR A 306 -6.77 5.54 0.50
C THR A 306 -7.54 4.40 -0.16
N LYS A 307 -7.18 3.14 0.14
CA LYS A 307 -7.78 1.95 -0.48
C LYS A 307 -8.99 1.49 0.32
N SER A 308 -9.84 0.67 -0.32
CA SER A 308 -11.06 0.16 0.29
C SER A 308 -10.77 -0.74 1.49
N HIS A 309 -11.78 -0.95 2.33
CA HIS A 309 -11.71 -1.93 3.44
C HIS A 309 -11.50 -3.36 2.90
N PHE A 310 -12.02 -3.70 1.72
CA PHE A 310 -11.71 -4.97 1.04
C PHE A 310 -10.23 -5.12 0.73
N TYR A 311 -9.59 -4.10 0.13
CA TYR A 311 -8.15 -4.12 -0.12
C TYR A 311 -7.35 -4.32 1.18
N CYS A 312 -7.73 -3.57 2.22
CA CYS A 312 -7.09 -3.66 3.53
C CYS A 312 -7.22 -5.07 4.14
N ALA A 313 -8.43 -5.64 4.12
CA ALA A 313 -8.69 -7.00 4.60
C ALA A 313 -7.89 -8.06 3.82
N ARG A 314 -8.00 -8.07 2.48
CA ARG A 314 -7.35 -9.08 1.63
C ARG A 314 -5.84 -9.05 1.75
N THR A 315 -5.23 -7.87 1.67
CA THR A 315 -3.78 -7.74 1.84
C THR A 315 -3.36 -8.20 3.22
N THR A 316 -4.06 -7.77 4.28
CA THR A 316 -3.72 -8.19 5.65
C THR A 316 -3.84 -9.70 5.83
N GLN A 317 -4.92 -10.34 5.35
CA GLN A 317 -5.10 -11.80 5.43
C GLN A 317 -3.93 -12.54 4.78
N VAL A 318 -3.57 -12.14 3.56
CA VAL A 318 -2.50 -12.78 2.78
C VAL A 318 -1.15 -12.64 3.48
N TYR A 319 -0.78 -11.44 3.92
CA TYR A 319 0.51 -11.23 4.58
C TYR A 319 0.55 -11.87 5.97
N ARG A 320 -0.55 -11.87 6.73
CA ARG A 320 -0.63 -12.58 8.01
C ARG A 320 -0.39 -14.07 7.81
N ARG A 321 -1.04 -14.67 6.80
CA ARG A 321 -0.84 -16.08 6.45
C ARG A 321 0.60 -16.37 6.06
N ALA A 322 1.21 -15.54 5.21
CA ALA A 322 2.62 -15.68 4.84
C ALA A 322 3.57 -15.62 6.04
N ILE A 323 3.31 -14.73 7.01
CA ILE A 323 4.11 -14.64 8.23
C ILE A 323 3.89 -15.90 9.10
N ASP A 324 2.65 -16.34 9.27
CA ASP A 324 2.33 -17.53 10.07
C ASP A 324 2.93 -18.81 9.48
N ASP A 325 2.95 -18.91 8.14
CA ASP A 325 3.58 -20.01 7.42
C ASP A 325 5.11 -19.98 7.62
N ALA A 326 5.74 -18.82 7.43
CA ALA A 326 7.19 -18.66 7.64
C ALA A 326 7.62 -18.97 9.09
N VAL A 327 6.88 -18.47 10.09
CA VAL A 327 7.19 -18.68 11.52
C VAL A 327 7.03 -20.15 11.91
N ALA A 328 6.04 -20.84 11.33
CA ALA A 328 5.84 -22.26 11.54
C ALA A 328 6.76 -23.16 10.70
N GLY A 329 7.64 -22.58 9.86
CA GLY A 329 8.52 -23.32 8.97
C GLY A 329 7.79 -24.06 7.84
N ARG A 330 6.59 -23.62 7.47
CA ARG A 330 5.85 -24.14 6.31
C ARG A 330 6.40 -23.52 5.03
N GLU A 331 6.35 -24.29 3.95
CA GLU A 331 6.70 -23.78 2.62
C GLU A 331 5.75 -22.66 2.19
N PHE A 332 6.26 -21.75 1.37
CA PHE A 332 5.48 -20.63 0.86
C PHE A 332 4.34 -21.09 -0.05
N ASP A 333 3.10 -20.79 0.35
CA ASP A 333 1.91 -21.04 -0.46
C ASP A 333 1.83 -20.05 -1.64
N ARG A 334 2.03 -20.55 -2.86
CA ARG A 334 1.99 -19.74 -4.08
C ARG A 334 0.62 -19.14 -4.36
N ASN A 335 -0.47 -19.72 -3.85
CA ASN A 335 -1.82 -19.19 -4.04
C ASN A 335 -1.98 -17.81 -3.41
N LEU A 336 -1.17 -17.47 -2.40
CA LEU A 336 -1.14 -16.13 -1.79
C LEU A 336 -0.81 -15.02 -2.80
N MET A 337 -0.04 -15.33 -3.85
CA MET A 337 0.22 -14.37 -4.93
C MET A 337 -1.03 -14.14 -5.79
N THR A 338 -1.76 -15.22 -6.07
CA THR A 338 -3.02 -15.21 -6.84
C THR A 338 -4.14 -14.51 -6.08
N ASP A 339 -4.23 -14.69 -4.77
CA ASP A 339 -5.21 -13.99 -3.93
C ASP A 339 -5.08 -12.47 -4.01
N LEU A 340 -3.85 -11.97 -4.21
CA LEU A 340 -3.60 -10.53 -4.39
C LEU A 340 -3.98 -10.03 -5.78
N GLU A 341 -3.96 -10.89 -6.82
CA GLU A 341 -4.36 -10.54 -8.19
C GLU A 341 -5.87 -10.21 -8.31
N SER A 342 -6.67 -10.61 -7.31
CA SER A 342 -8.08 -10.19 -7.16
C SER A 342 -8.25 -8.68 -6.87
N LEU A 343 -7.19 -8.01 -6.43
CA LEU A 343 -7.23 -6.60 -6.07
C LEU A 343 -7.04 -5.73 -7.31
N ALA A 344 -7.74 -4.58 -7.34
CA ALA A 344 -7.54 -3.60 -8.39
C ALA A 344 -6.09 -3.04 -8.34
N GLN A 345 -5.28 -3.42 -9.33
CA GLN A 345 -3.82 -3.25 -9.37
C GLN A 345 -3.37 -2.97 -10.82
N ARG A 346 -2.10 -2.58 -11.03
CA ARG A 346 -1.60 -2.10 -12.35
C ARG A 346 -0.41 -2.91 -12.85
N GLY A 347 -0.44 -4.21 -12.66
CA GLY A 347 0.75 -5.05 -12.65
C GLY A 347 1.44 -5.02 -11.28
N TYR A 348 1.93 -6.18 -10.86
CA TYR A 348 2.79 -6.33 -9.71
C TYR A 348 4.27 -6.37 -10.10
N THR A 349 5.11 -5.89 -9.19
CA THR A 349 6.56 -6.02 -9.25
C THR A 349 7.11 -6.26 -7.84
N GLU A 350 8.27 -6.90 -7.76
CA GLU A 350 9.02 -7.01 -6.51
C GLU A 350 9.70 -5.69 -6.13
N GLY A 351 9.65 -4.70 -7.02
CA GLY A 351 10.36 -3.45 -6.82
C GLY A 351 11.86 -3.70 -6.70
N PHE A 352 12.54 -2.84 -5.95
CA PHE A 352 13.99 -2.90 -5.83
C PHE A 352 14.48 -4.04 -4.92
N LEU A 353 13.57 -4.77 -4.26
CA LEU A 353 13.91 -5.91 -3.40
C LEU A 353 14.71 -6.99 -4.15
N ARG A 354 14.52 -7.08 -5.48
CA ARG A 354 15.32 -7.90 -6.38
C ARG A 354 16.07 -7.01 -7.37
N ARG A 355 17.41 -7.04 -7.35
CA ARG A 355 18.24 -6.28 -8.30
C ARG A 355 18.12 -6.84 -9.73
N HIS A 356 18.25 -5.95 -10.71
CA HIS A 356 18.41 -6.23 -12.15
C HIS A 356 17.21 -6.85 -12.90
N VAL A 357 15.99 -6.37 -12.65
CA VAL A 357 14.81 -6.60 -13.52
C VAL A 357 14.22 -5.25 -13.95
N HIS A 358 14.91 -4.53 -14.85
CA HIS A 358 14.50 -3.19 -15.28
C HIS A 358 13.16 -3.19 -16.02
N ASP A 359 12.85 -4.28 -16.73
CA ASP A 359 11.65 -4.42 -17.56
C ASP A 359 10.37 -4.66 -16.73
N GLU A 360 10.50 -4.87 -15.42
CA GLU A 360 9.39 -5.24 -14.55
C GLU A 360 8.80 -4.07 -13.75
N TYR A 361 9.37 -2.87 -13.79
CA TYR A 361 8.94 -1.75 -12.92
C TYR A 361 7.74 -0.95 -13.44
N GLN A 362 7.52 -0.96 -14.75
CA GLN A 362 6.47 -0.19 -15.43
C GLN A 362 5.47 -1.11 -16.10
N ASN A 363 4.18 -0.76 -16.08
CA ASN A 363 3.18 -1.46 -16.87
C ASN A 363 2.96 -0.76 -18.21
N TYR A 364 3.46 -1.41 -19.24
CA TYR A 364 3.40 -1.00 -20.63
C TYR A 364 2.18 -1.54 -21.39
N GLN A 365 1.51 -2.56 -20.84
CA GLN A 365 0.39 -3.24 -21.51
C GLN A 365 -0.95 -2.56 -21.23
N ASN A 366 -1.20 -2.11 -19.98
CA ASN A 366 -2.50 -1.61 -19.54
C ASN A 366 -2.39 -0.33 -18.69
N GLY A 367 -3.21 0.69 -19.00
CA GLY A 367 -3.19 2.02 -18.34
C GLY A 367 -4.14 2.20 -17.14
N SER A 368 -4.96 1.20 -16.79
CA SER A 368 -5.91 1.26 -15.68
C SER A 368 -5.77 0.09 -14.71
N SER A 369 -6.20 0.29 -13.46
CA SER A 369 -6.25 -0.79 -12.48
C SER A 369 -7.37 -1.77 -12.81
N VAL A 370 -7.05 -3.03 -13.06
CA VAL A 370 -8.00 -4.11 -13.38
C VAL A 370 -7.98 -5.12 -12.24
N SER A 371 -9.13 -5.74 -11.96
CA SER A 371 -9.19 -6.98 -11.19
C SER A 371 -9.49 -8.10 -12.17
N GLU A 372 -8.59 -9.07 -12.27
CA GLU A 372 -8.59 -10.04 -13.37
C GLU A 372 -9.38 -11.32 -13.04
N ARG A 373 -9.63 -11.60 -11.75
CA ARG A 373 -10.25 -12.87 -11.34
C ARG A 373 -11.49 -12.76 -10.48
N GLN A 374 -11.56 -11.77 -9.59
CA GLN A 374 -12.64 -11.71 -8.61
C GLN A 374 -13.11 -10.29 -8.40
N GLN A 375 -14.42 -10.11 -8.48
CA GLN A 375 -15.04 -8.83 -8.19
C GLN A 375 -15.57 -8.83 -6.77
N PHE A 376 -15.17 -7.84 -5.97
CA PHE A 376 -15.82 -7.57 -4.69
C PHE A 376 -17.27 -7.13 -4.92
N VAL A 377 -18.24 -7.86 -4.40
CA VAL A 377 -19.67 -7.64 -4.69
C VAL A 377 -20.49 -7.19 -3.50
N GLY A 378 -20.03 -7.38 -2.27
CA GLY A 378 -20.74 -6.90 -1.09
C GLY A 378 -20.07 -7.25 0.21
N GLU A 379 -20.58 -6.70 1.30
CA GLU A 379 -20.14 -7.01 2.67
C GLU A 379 -21.30 -7.52 3.50
N LEU A 380 -21.01 -8.42 4.43
CA LEU A 380 -21.97 -8.91 5.39
C LEU A 380 -22.19 -7.86 6.48
N THR A 381 -23.45 -7.67 6.90
CA THR A 381 -23.78 -6.69 7.96
C THR A 381 -23.60 -7.25 9.36
N GLY A 382 -23.50 -8.58 9.49
CA GLY A 382 -23.53 -9.29 10.76
C GLY A 382 -24.93 -9.81 11.14
N GLU A 383 -25.97 -9.36 10.43
CA GLU A 383 -27.35 -9.76 10.69
C GLU A 383 -27.76 -11.00 9.89
N ARG A 384 -28.70 -11.76 10.44
CA ARG A 384 -29.33 -12.91 9.80
C ARG A 384 -30.84 -12.78 9.85
N ARG A 385 -31.49 -13.20 8.77
CA ARG A 385 -32.91 -13.51 8.75
C ARG A 385 -33.04 -15.01 8.53
N GLU A 386 -33.52 -15.72 9.54
CA GLU A 386 -33.54 -17.19 9.56
C GLU A 386 -32.13 -17.75 9.29
N ARG A 387 -31.92 -18.42 8.16
CA ARG A 387 -30.60 -18.98 7.75
C ARG A 387 -29.88 -18.14 6.70
N LEU A 388 -30.43 -16.98 6.34
CA LEU A 388 -29.88 -16.12 5.30
C LEU A 388 -29.12 -14.96 5.94
N ALA A 389 -27.87 -14.79 5.52
CA ALA A 389 -27.02 -13.68 5.91
C ALA A 389 -27.40 -12.43 5.12
N GLU A 390 -27.50 -11.30 5.81
CA GLU A 390 -27.73 -10.01 5.17
C GLU A 390 -26.44 -9.47 4.54
N VAL A 391 -26.53 -9.11 3.25
CA VAL A 391 -25.44 -8.58 2.44
C VAL A 391 -25.78 -7.18 1.97
N ARG A 392 -24.90 -6.22 2.28
CA ARG A 392 -24.92 -4.89 1.67
C ARG A 392 -24.20 -4.96 0.33
N VAL A 393 -24.96 -4.85 -0.74
CA VAL A 393 -24.47 -5.00 -2.11
C VAL A 393 -23.62 -3.80 -2.50
N LYS A 394 -22.56 -4.06 -3.28
CA LYS A 394 -21.63 -3.08 -3.85
C LYS A 394 -21.55 -3.18 -5.36
N ASN A 395 -21.40 -4.40 -5.89
CA ASN A 395 -21.41 -4.67 -7.32
C ASN A 395 -22.42 -5.79 -7.64
N ARG A 396 -22.80 -5.90 -8.92
CA ARG A 396 -23.81 -6.85 -9.38
C ARG A 396 -23.34 -8.31 -9.26
N PHE A 397 -24.19 -9.18 -8.73
CA PHE A 397 -24.03 -10.64 -8.74
C PHE A 397 -25.41 -11.31 -8.82
N GLY A 398 -25.49 -12.59 -9.17
CA GLY A 398 -26.75 -13.29 -9.36
C GLY A 398 -26.64 -14.81 -9.22
N LEU A 399 -27.79 -15.47 -9.31
CA LEU A 399 -27.86 -16.94 -9.21
C LEU A 399 -26.98 -17.61 -10.27
N GLY A 400 -26.31 -18.70 -9.88
CA GLY A 400 -25.35 -19.42 -10.71
C GLY A 400 -23.93 -18.85 -10.70
N ASP A 401 -23.71 -17.68 -10.09
CA ASP A 401 -22.37 -17.15 -9.87
C ASP A 401 -21.61 -18.03 -8.86
N HIS A 402 -20.31 -18.26 -9.14
CA HIS A 402 -19.41 -18.84 -8.15
C HIS A 402 -18.89 -17.74 -7.22
N MET A 403 -19.08 -17.95 -5.93
CA MET A 403 -18.85 -16.95 -4.89
C MET A 403 -17.74 -17.37 -3.96
N GLU A 404 -16.97 -16.40 -3.48
CA GLU A 404 -16.08 -16.55 -2.33
C GLU A 404 -16.56 -15.63 -1.20
N LEU A 405 -16.78 -16.20 -0.02
CA LEU A 405 -16.95 -15.48 1.23
C LEU A 405 -15.63 -15.47 1.99
N MET A 406 -14.99 -14.32 2.03
CA MET A 406 -13.82 -14.05 2.83
C MET A 406 -14.23 -13.77 4.28
N THR A 407 -13.60 -14.42 5.25
CA THR A 407 -13.81 -14.14 6.68
C THR A 407 -12.48 -14.07 7.44
N PRO A 408 -12.44 -13.45 8.63
CA PRO A 408 -11.28 -13.51 9.52
C PRO A 408 -10.73 -14.91 9.81
N LYS A 409 -11.58 -15.94 9.75
CA LYS A 409 -11.20 -17.34 10.05
C LYS A 409 -10.81 -18.15 8.82
N GLY A 410 -10.98 -17.61 7.62
CA GLY A 410 -10.74 -18.31 6.37
C GLY A 410 -11.77 -17.98 5.29
N ASN A 411 -11.56 -18.53 4.10
CA ASN A 411 -12.37 -18.26 2.92
C ASN A 411 -13.26 -19.48 2.62
N PHE A 412 -14.48 -19.23 2.17
CA PHE A 412 -15.47 -20.25 1.84
C PHE A 412 -15.98 -20.04 0.42
N HIS A 413 -15.92 -21.08 -0.40
CA HIS A 413 -16.40 -21.04 -1.79
C HIS A 413 -17.75 -21.76 -1.90
N PHE A 414 -18.67 -21.19 -2.67
CA PHE A 414 -20.00 -21.79 -2.91
C PHE A 414 -20.62 -21.28 -4.22
N ASP A 415 -21.58 -22.04 -4.75
CA ASP A 415 -22.40 -21.60 -5.87
C ASP A 415 -23.68 -20.94 -5.35
N LEU A 416 -24.01 -19.76 -5.88
CA LEU A 416 -25.18 -19.01 -5.42
C LEU A 416 -26.46 -19.58 -6.04
N HIS A 417 -27.22 -20.36 -5.26
CA HIS A 417 -28.48 -20.96 -5.72
C HIS A 417 -29.73 -20.24 -5.23
N GLN A 418 -29.62 -19.38 -4.22
CA GLN A 418 -30.75 -18.68 -3.63
C GLN A 418 -30.36 -17.26 -3.25
N LEU A 419 -31.26 -16.31 -3.53
CA LEU A 419 -31.10 -14.90 -3.19
C LEU A 419 -32.47 -14.29 -2.89
N GLN A 420 -32.58 -13.50 -1.82
CA GLN A 420 -33.80 -12.79 -1.46
C GLN A 420 -33.57 -11.28 -1.33
N ASN A 421 -34.60 -10.49 -1.63
CA ASN A 421 -34.62 -9.06 -1.34
C ASN A 421 -35.10 -8.77 0.10
N VAL A 422 -35.11 -7.50 0.50
CA VAL A 422 -35.62 -7.05 1.83
C VAL A 422 -37.08 -7.42 2.12
N LYS A 423 -37.89 -7.68 1.10
CA LYS A 423 -39.29 -8.11 1.24
C LYS A 423 -39.41 -9.63 1.42
N GLY A 424 -38.30 -10.38 1.41
CA GLY A 424 -38.29 -11.85 1.46
C GLY A 424 -38.70 -12.51 0.14
N GLN A 425 -38.74 -11.76 -0.96
CA GLN A 425 -39.05 -12.30 -2.28
C GLN A 425 -37.76 -12.83 -2.93
N GLY A 426 -37.85 -14.01 -3.55
CA GLY A 426 -36.76 -14.55 -4.35
C GLY A 426 -36.43 -13.64 -5.53
N ILE A 427 -35.15 -13.38 -5.75
CA ILE A 427 -34.65 -12.57 -6.87
C ILE A 427 -33.51 -13.33 -7.56
N GLU A 428 -33.30 -13.07 -8.85
CA GLU A 428 -32.23 -13.72 -9.60
C GLU A 428 -30.90 -12.95 -9.54
N VAL A 429 -30.96 -11.64 -9.31
CA VAL A 429 -29.81 -10.74 -9.42
C VAL A 429 -29.86 -9.68 -8.32
N ALA A 430 -28.74 -9.48 -7.64
CA ALA A 430 -28.45 -8.31 -6.83
C ALA A 430 -27.96 -7.17 -7.75
N PRO A 431 -28.70 -6.04 -7.85
CA PRO A 431 -28.50 -5.06 -8.92
C PRO A 431 -27.26 -4.16 -8.76
N GLY A 432 -26.71 -4.01 -7.54
CA GLY A 432 -25.53 -3.17 -7.28
C GLY A 432 -25.67 -2.33 -6.00
N ASP A 433 -24.82 -1.33 -5.85
CA ASP A 433 -24.75 -0.48 -4.65
C ASP A 433 -26.11 0.10 -4.23
N GLY A 434 -26.27 0.33 -2.93
CA GLY A 434 -27.51 0.83 -2.33
C GLY A 434 -28.60 -0.22 -2.06
N HIS A 435 -28.37 -1.49 -2.42
CA HIS A 435 -29.30 -2.58 -2.16
C HIS A 435 -28.82 -3.49 -1.02
N VAL A 436 -29.80 -4.11 -0.36
CA VAL A 436 -29.59 -5.16 0.64
C VAL A 436 -30.27 -6.43 0.16
N VAL A 437 -29.56 -7.54 0.24
CA VAL A 437 -30.02 -8.87 -0.17
C VAL A 437 -29.66 -9.90 0.89
N TYR A 438 -30.30 -11.06 0.84
CA TYR A 438 -30.09 -12.15 1.78
C TYR A 438 -29.61 -13.40 1.04
N VAL A 439 -28.49 -13.95 1.50
CA VAL A 439 -27.77 -15.07 0.86
C VAL A 439 -27.66 -16.24 1.84
N PRO A 440 -27.86 -17.50 1.40
CA PRO A 440 -27.70 -18.66 2.27
C PRO A 440 -26.23 -18.84 2.64
N ILE A 441 -25.88 -18.59 3.89
CA ILE A 441 -24.53 -18.80 4.44
C ILE A 441 -24.66 -19.72 5.65
N PRO A 442 -23.85 -20.79 5.77
CA PRO A 442 -23.93 -21.74 6.89
C PRO A 442 -23.92 -21.03 8.25
N ASP A 443 -24.74 -21.50 9.20
CA ASP A 443 -24.93 -20.85 10.50
C ASP A 443 -23.63 -20.81 11.34
N ALA A 444 -22.72 -21.76 11.11
CA ALA A 444 -21.42 -21.82 11.79
C ALA A 444 -20.46 -20.69 11.38
N VAL A 445 -20.74 -19.99 10.27
CA VAL A 445 -19.89 -18.89 9.78
C VAL A 445 -20.23 -17.61 10.54
N ASP A 446 -19.22 -17.01 11.18
CA ASP A 446 -19.30 -15.66 11.75
C ASP A 446 -19.38 -14.64 10.61
N LEU A 447 -20.47 -13.87 10.60
CA LEU A 447 -20.72 -12.89 9.54
C LEU A 447 -19.98 -11.57 9.76
N ARG A 448 -19.43 -11.33 10.96
CA ARG A 448 -18.72 -10.09 11.25
C ARG A 448 -17.48 -9.98 10.36
N PHE A 449 -17.34 -8.84 9.71
CA PHE A 449 -16.27 -8.56 8.75
C PHE A 449 -16.25 -9.50 7.53
N GLY A 450 -17.35 -10.19 7.23
CA GLY A 450 -17.44 -11.02 6.04
C GLY A 450 -17.49 -10.19 4.76
N LEU A 451 -16.68 -10.55 3.77
CA LEU A 451 -16.60 -9.87 2.47
C LEU A 451 -16.92 -10.88 1.38
N LEU A 452 -17.84 -10.51 0.49
CA LEU A 452 -18.33 -11.38 -0.58
C LEU A 452 -17.71 -10.95 -1.91
N MET A 453 -17.11 -11.91 -2.60
CA MET A 453 -16.60 -11.76 -3.96
C MET A 453 -17.30 -12.73 -4.90
N ARG A 454 -17.31 -12.37 -6.18
CA ARG A 454 -17.73 -13.21 -7.29
C ARG A 454 -16.53 -13.50 -8.18
N ASP A 455 -16.40 -14.75 -8.60
CA ASP A 455 -15.43 -15.13 -9.62
C ASP A 455 -15.85 -14.59 -10.99
N VAL A 456 -14.95 -13.87 -11.64
CA VAL A 456 -15.12 -13.37 -13.00
C VAL A 456 -14.54 -14.44 -13.91
N ARG A 457 -15.39 -15.35 -14.41
CA ARG A 457 -14.97 -16.27 -15.48
C ARG A 457 -14.57 -15.40 -16.67
N GLU A 458 -13.35 -15.54 -17.18
CA GLU A 458 -12.99 -14.96 -18.47
C GLU A 458 -13.99 -15.48 -19.51
N PRO A 459 -14.57 -14.62 -20.36
CA PRO A 459 -15.31 -15.06 -21.53
C PRO A 459 -14.43 -15.78 -22.54
#